data_AF-A0A2E0C5M4-F1
#
_entry.id   AF-A0A2E0C5M4-F1
#
_cell.length_a   1.000
_cell.length_b   1.000
_cell.length_c   1.000
_cell.angle_alpha   90.00
_cell.angle_beta   90.00
_cell.angle_gamma   90.00
#
_symmetry.space_group_name_H-M   'P 1'
#
loop_
_entity.id
_entity.type
_entity.pdbx_description
1 polymer ?
#
loop_
_entity_poly.entity_id
_entity_poly.type
_entity_poly.pdbx_seq_one_letter_code
_entity_poly.pdbx_strand_id
1 'polypeptide(L)'
;GDEMWVARYLLERVAEDYGLAIEYHPKPLGATDWNGSGMHANFSNTTLRNCGSKDTYEKICEAFRPVVKEHIDVYGAYNDQRLTGDHETQSITEFSYGVSDRGASIRIPIMTVENGYKGWLEDRRPASNADPYKIAGRIIKTVKSAKV
;
A
#
# COMPACT_ATOMS: atom_id res chain seq x y z
N GLY A 1 -11.14 6.96 3.61
CA GLY A 1 -11.98 5.88 4.16
C GLY A 1 -13.32 5.94 3.49
N ASP A 2 -14.13 6.93 3.88
CA ASP A 2 -15.48 7.19 3.38
C ASP A 2 -15.57 7.13 1.85
N GLU A 3 -14.77 7.95 1.16
CA GLU A 3 -14.77 8.05 -0.30
C GLU A 3 -14.47 6.71 -0.99
N MET A 4 -13.57 5.89 -0.43
CA MET A 4 -13.24 4.58 -1.00
C MET A 4 -14.38 3.58 -0.83
N TRP A 5 -15.09 3.61 0.31
CA TRP A 5 -16.26 2.76 0.50
C TRP A 5 -17.43 3.17 -0.38
N VAL A 6 -17.67 4.49 -0.54
CA VAL A 6 -18.66 5.00 -1.48
C VAL A 6 -18.28 4.63 -2.92
N ALA A 7 -17.00 4.72 -3.30
CA ALA A 7 -16.54 4.31 -4.62
C ALA A 7 -16.75 2.82 -4.88
N ARG A 8 -16.49 1.94 -3.90
CA ARG A 8 -16.78 0.50 -4.00
C ARG A 8 -18.28 0.24 -4.19
N TYR A 9 -19.12 0.89 -3.39
CA TYR A 9 -20.57 0.80 -3.52
C TYR A 9 -21.04 1.20 -4.92
N LEU A 10 -20.59 2.36 -5.42
CA LEU A 10 -20.95 2.82 -6.76
C LEU A 10 -20.46 1.86 -7.84
N LEU A 11 -19.26 1.29 -7.70
CA LEU A 11 -18.71 0.32 -8.65
C LEU A 11 -19.57 -0.96 -8.71
N GLU A 12 -19.98 -1.49 -7.57
CA GLU A 12 -20.88 -2.65 -7.51
C GLU A 12 -22.26 -2.33 -8.12
N ARG A 13 -22.83 -1.16 -7.78
CA ARG A 13 -24.13 -0.74 -8.34
C ARG A 13 -24.12 -0.58 -9.85
N VAL A 14 -23.01 -0.06 -10.41
CA VAL A 14 -22.83 0.00 -11.86
C VAL A 14 -22.69 -1.41 -12.44
N ALA A 15 -21.90 -2.29 -11.82
CA ALA A 15 -21.72 -3.67 -12.32
C ALA A 15 -23.04 -4.47 -12.34
N GLU A 16 -23.91 -4.26 -11.36
CA GLU A 16 -25.23 -4.88 -11.27
C GLU A 16 -26.11 -4.55 -12.48
N ASP A 17 -26.07 -3.31 -13.00
CA ASP A 17 -26.84 -2.91 -14.19
C ASP A 17 -26.41 -3.68 -15.46
N TYR A 18 -25.21 -4.26 -15.46
CA TYR A 18 -24.67 -5.11 -16.53
C TYR A 18 -24.70 -6.61 -16.20
N GLY A 19 -25.26 -7.02 -15.07
CA GLY A 19 -25.26 -8.41 -14.63
C GLY A 19 -23.86 -8.96 -14.29
N LEU A 20 -22.95 -8.08 -13.87
CA LEU A 20 -21.58 -8.41 -13.47
C LEU A 20 -21.41 -8.31 -11.95
N ALA A 21 -20.41 -9.00 -11.42
CA ALA A 21 -19.98 -8.89 -10.03
C ALA A 21 -18.54 -8.40 -9.95
N ILE A 22 -18.21 -7.64 -8.90
CA ILE A 22 -16.84 -7.18 -8.64
C ILE A 22 -16.14 -8.17 -7.71
N GLU A 23 -14.99 -8.67 -8.14
CA GLU A 23 -14.14 -9.55 -7.33
C GLU A 23 -13.03 -8.74 -6.67
N TYR A 24 -13.04 -8.70 -5.34
CA TYR A 24 -12.03 -8.01 -4.53
C TYR A 24 -10.95 -8.93 -3.97
N HIS A 25 -11.03 -10.25 -4.18
CA HIS A 25 -10.02 -11.20 -3.74
C HIS A 25 -8.63 -10.81 -4.29
N PRO A 26 -7.57 -10.77 -3.46
CA PRO A 26 -6.26 -10.28 -3.87
C PRO A 26 -5.53 -11.18 -4.89
N LYS A 27 -5.99 -12.41 -5.07
CA LYS A 27 -5.48 -13.35 -6.08
C LYS A 27 -6.65 -14.16 -6.66
N PRO A 28 -7.50 -13.56 -7.51
CA PRO A 28 -8.79 -14.15 -7.87
C PRO A 28 -8.67 -15.41 -8.73
N LEU A 29 -7.58 -15.55 -9.48
CA LEU A 29 -7.29 -16.73 -10.30
C LEU A 29 -6.44 -17.79 -9.57
N GLY A 30 -6.16 -17.61 -8.27
CA GLY A 30 -5.33 -18.53 -7.49
C GLY A 30 -3.87 -18.57 -7.96
N ALA A 31 -3.22 -19.72 -7.78
CA ALA A 31 -1.80 -19.94 -8.12
C ALA A 31 -1.56 -20.11 -9.63
N THR A 32 -1.91 -19.09 -10.40
CA THR A 32 -1.63 -18.98 -11.84
C THR A 32 -0.62 -17.87 -12.11
N ASP A 33 -0.05 -17.85 -13.32
CA ASP A 33 0.86 -16.81 -13.85
C ASP A 33 0.12 -15.50 -14.22
N TRP A 34 -0.80 -15.07 -13.36
CA TRP A 34 -1.57 -13.83 -13.51
C TRP A 34 -1.38 -12.96 -12.27
N ASN A 35 -1.30 -11.64 -12.46
CA ASN A 35 -1.14 -10.70 -11.36
C ASN A 35 -2.26 -10.82 -10.33
N GLY A 36 -1.92 -10.53 -9.08
CA GLY A 36 -2.92 -10.27 -8.04
C GLY A 36 -3.45 -8.83 -8.10
N SER A 37 -4.42 -8.54 -7.22
CA SER A 37 -5.05 -7.24 -7.08
C SER A 37 -4.69 -6.59 -5.74
N GLY A 38 -4.20 -5.35 -5.78
CA GLY A 38 -3.75 -4.59 -4.61
C GLY A 38 -4.50 -3.27 -4.46
N MET A 39 -4.43 -2.70 -3.27
CA MET A 39 -4.96 -1.35 -2.97
C MET A 39 -3.82 -0.47 -2.47
N HIS A 40 -2.87 -0.13 -3.36
CA HIS A 40 -1.72 0.68 -2.99
C HIS A 40 -2.16 1.98 -2.30
N ALA A 41 -1.54 2.29 -1.16
CA ALA A 41 -1.87 3.45 -0.37
C ALA A 41 -0.75 4.50 -0.50
N ASN A 42 -1.03 5.58 -1.22
CA ASN A 42 -0.16 6.75 -1.26
C ASN A 42 -0.38 7.60 0.00
N PHE A 43 0.68 8.03 0.67
CA PHE A 43 0.59 8.84 1.87
C PHE A 43 1.68 9.91 1.97
N SER A 44 1.33 11.05 2.55
CA SER A 44 2.26 12.12 2.90
C SER A 44 1.76 12.90 4.12
N ASN A 45 2.68 13.52 4.85
CA ASN A 45 2.38 14.51 5.89
C ASN A 45 3.18 15.80 5.60
N THR A 46 3.06 16.80 6.49
CA THR A 46 3.81 18.07 6.34
C THR A 46 5.32 17.84 6.24
N THR A 47 5.87 16.88 6.98
CA THR A 47 7.29 16.53 6.92
C THR A 47 7.67 16.01 5.54
N LEU A 48 7.02 14.96 5.03
CA LEU A 48 7.31 14.36 3.71
C LEU A 48 7.15 15.37 2.57
N ARG A 49 6.20 16.30 2.66
CA ARG A 49 6.00 17.31 1.61
C ARG A 49 7.05 18.42 1.61
N ASN A 50 7.80 18.61 2.69
CA ASN A 50 8.65 19.81 2.85
C ASN A 50 10.11 19.54 3.26
N CYS A 51 10.44 18.38 3.84
CA CYS A 51 11.74 18.15 4.49
C CYS A 51 12.93 18.27 3.55
N GLY A 52 12.76 17.92 2.27
CA GLY A 52 13.82 17.99 1.28
C GLY A 52 15.01 17.07 1.59
N SER A 53 14.78 15.96 2.30
CA SER A 53 15.82 15.13 2.90
C SER A 53 15.57 13.65 2.68
N LYS A 54 16.52 12.99 1.99
CA LYS A 54 16.56 11.55 1.81
C LYS A 54 16.54 10.80 3.15
N ASP A 55 17.42 11.19 4.06
CA ASP A 55 17.55 10.57 5.38
C ASP A 55 16.24 10.63 6.18
N THR A 56 15.47 11.71 6.03
CA THR A 56 14.15 11.83 6.69
C THR A 56 13.15 10.83 6.11
N TYR A 57 13.14 10.67 4.79
CA TYR A 57 12.33 9.66 4.12
C TYR A 57 12.71 8.24 4.57
N GLU A 58 14.01 7.92 4.60
CA GLU A 58 14.50 6.61 5.03
C GLU A 58 14.15 6.32 6.49
N LYS A 59 14.28 7.31 7.40
CA LYS A 59 13.84 7.17 8.80
C LYS A 59 12.34 6.86 8.92
N ILE A 60 11.50 7.51 8.11
CA ILE A 60 10.06 7.24 8.09
C ILE A 60 9.80 5.83 7.57
N CYS A 61 10.45 5.41 6.48
CA CYS A 61 10.32 4.05 5.94
C CYS A 61 10.77 2.98 6.94
N GLU A 62 11.91 3.19 7.62
CA GLU A 62 12.42 2.25 8.62
C GLU A 62 11.50 2.09 9.84
N ALA A 63 10.68 3.09 10.17
CA ALA A 63 9.68 2.97 11.23
C ALA A 63 8.63 1.87 10.95
N PHE A 64 8.45 1.45 9.69
CA PHE A 64 7.54 0.36 9.32
C PHE A 64 8.14 -1.04 9.52
N ARG A 65 9.48 -1.17 9.47
CA ARG A 65 10.17 -2.47 9.56
C ARG A 65 9.85 -3.27 10.84
N PRO A 66 9.83 -2.68 12.06
CA PRO A 66 9.56 -3.46 13.27
C PRO A 66 8.07 -3.85 13.44
N VAL A 67 7.17 -3.25 12.67
CA VAL A 67 5.71 -3.42 12.83
C VAL A 67 5.05 -4.05 11.61
N VAL A 68 5.81 -4.71 10.73
CA VAL A 68 5.30 -5.32 9.49
C VAL A 68 4.12 -6.24 9.76
N LYS A 69 4.23 -7.11 10.77
CA LYS A 69 3.14 -8.02 11.15
C LYS A 69 1.86 -7.27 11.47
N GLU A 70 1.94 -6.19 12.25
CA GLU A 70 0.78 -5.38 12.64
C GLU A 70 0.12 -4.69 11.44
N HIS A 71 0.89 -4.37 10.40
CA HIS A 71 0.34 -3.89 9.12
C HIS A 71 -0.33 -5.04 8.37
N ILE A 72 0.35 -6.17 8.16
CA ILE A 72 -0.19 -7.32 7.44
C ILE A 72 -1.49 -7.83 8.07
N ASP A 73 -1.58 -7.87 9.40
CA ASP A 73 -2.78 -8.30 10.14
C ASP A 73 -4.05 -7.49 9.79
N VAL A 74 -3.91 -6.25 9.27
CA VAL A 74 -5.03 -5.40 8.86
C VAL A 74 -5.06 -5.09 7.36
N TYR A 75 -4.13 -5.64 6.59
CA TYR A 75 -3.93 -5.32 5.17
C TYR A 75 -4.76 -6.17 4.20
N GLY A 76 -5.85 -6.75 4.69
CA GLY A 76 -6.81 -7.55 3.93
C GLY A 76 -6.55 -9.05 4.03
N ALA A 77 -7.62 -9.83 3.90
CA ALA A 77 -7.56 -11.29 4.01
C ALA A 77 -6.92 -11.92 2.77
N TYR A 78 -6.30 -13.10 2.95
CA TYR A 78 -5.69 -13.91 1.88
C TYR A 78 -4.51 -13.24 1.15
N ASN A 79 -3.90 -12.24 1.79
CA ASN A 79 -2.85 -11.45 1.16
C ASN A 79 -1.54 -12.25 0.97
N ASP A 80 -1.36 -13.34 1.70
CA ASP A 80 -0.30 -14.33 1.53
C ASP A 80 -0.29 -14.97 0.14
N GLN A 81 -1.46 -15.07 -0.50
CA GLN A 81 -1.59 -15.59 -1.86
C GLN A 81 -1.16 -14.59 -2.95
N ARG A 82 -1.03 -13.31 -2.57
CA ARG A 82 -0.63 -12.22 -3.48
C ARG A 82 0.81 -11.77 -3.25
N LEU A 83 1.20 -11.59 -1.99
CA LEU A 83 2.52 -11.09 -1.59
C LEU A 83 3.53 -12.25 -1.53
N THR A 84 3.93 -12.76 -2.69
CA THR A 84 4.88 -13.88 -2.82
C THR A 84 6.31 -13.45 -3.12
N GLY A 85 6.49 -12.20 -3.56
CA GLY A 85 7.75 -11.72 -4.16
C GLY A 85 7.72 -11.71 -5.69
N ASP A 86 6.74 -12.38 -6.29
CA ASP A 86 6.52 -12.39 -7.74
C ASP A 86 5.58 -11.25 -8.16
N HIS A 87 5.48 -11.02 -9.47
CA HIS A 87 4.50 -10.11 -10.09
C HIS A 87 4.44 -8.71 -9.44
N GLU A 88 5.61 -8.10 -9.24
CA GLU A 88 5.71 -6.73 -8.72
C GLU A 88 5.18 -6.57 -7.28
N THR A 89 5.41 -7.60 -6.45
CA THR A 89 5.12 -7.60 -5.02
C THR A 89 6.35 -7.94 -4.20
N GLN A 90 6.32 -7.63 -2.91
CA GLN A 90 7.27 -8.15 -1.93
C GLN A 90 6.68 -9.40 -1.27
N SER A 91 7.53 -10.32 -0.80
CA SER A 91 7.11 -11.42 0.06
C SER A 91 6.44 -10.90 1.34
N ILE A 92 5.35 -11.55 1.78
CA ILE A 92 4.57 -11.15 2.95
C ILE A 92 5.38 -11.11 4.26
N THR A 93 6.46 -11.88 4.34
CA THR A 93 7.32 -11.97 5.53
C THR A 93 8.50 -10.99 5.50
N GLU A 94 8.74 -10.35 4.37
CA GLU A 94 9.86 -9.44 4.18
C GLU A 94 9.40 -7.98 4.13
N PHE A 95 10.33 -7.07 4.42
CA PHE A 95 10.10 -5.65 4.30
C PHE A 95 11.26 -4.94 3.63
N SER A 96 10.93 -4.18 2.59
CA SER A 96 11.87 -3.41 1.80
C SER A 96 11.24 -2.10 1.34
N TYR A 97 12.09 -1.11 1.06
CA TYR A 97 11.70 0.10 0.36
C TYR A 97 12.78 0.52 -0.61
N GLY A 98 12.38 1.23 -1.68
CA GLY A 98 13.32 1.62 -2.72
C GLY A 98 12.78 2.74 -3.61
N VAL A 99 13.69 3.47 -4.26
CA VAL A 99 13.36 4.48 -5.26
C VAL A 99 12.90 3.77 -6.53
N SER A 100 11.68 4.05 -6.96
CA SER A 100 11.04 3.45 -8.15
C SER A 100 10.93 1.93 -8.14
N ASP A 101 11.27 1.27 -7.03
CA ASP A 101 11.24 -0.18 -6.91
C ASP A 101 9.81 -0.67 -6.79
N ARG A 102 9.39 -1.49 -7.77
CA ARG A 102 8.05 -2.08 -7.79
C ARG A 102 7.95 -3.39 -7.01
N GLY A 103 9.07 -4.07 -6.73
CA GLY A 103 9.10 -5.27 -5.89
C GLY A 103 9.23 -4.94 -4.39
N ALA A 104 9.37 -3.67 -4.03
CA ALA A 104 9.47 -3.24 -2.65
C ALA A 104 8.12 -3.19 -1.93
N SER A 105 8.14 -3.30 -0.60
CA SER A 105 6.94 -3.08 0.23
C SER A 105 6.47 -1.63 0.19
N ILE A 106 7.39 -0.68 0.31
CA ILE A 106 7.12 0.75 0.18
C ILE A 106 7.95 1.30 -0.97
N ARG A 107 7.29 1.92 -1.96
CA ARG A 107 7.98 2.59 -3.06
C ARG A 107 8.14 4.08 -2.76
N ILE A 108 9.33 4.60 -3.01
CA ILE A 108 9.62 6.04 -3.09
C ILE A 108 9.49 6.44 -4.57
N PRO A 109 8.47 7.22 -4.96
CA PRO A 109 8.28 7.60 -6.37
C PRO A 109 9.46 8.43 -6.90
N ILE A 110 9.84 8.23 -8.17
CA ILE A 110 10.92 9.03 -8.80
C ILE A 110 10.65 10.53 -8.71
N MET A 111 9.39 10.92 -8.89
CA MET A 111 8.94 12.31 -8.80
C MET A 111 9.22 12.94 -7.42
N THR A 112 9.22 12.15 -6.35
CA THR A 112 9.61 12.65 -5.02
C THR A 112 11.11 12.96 -4.97
N VAL A 113 11.94 12.12 -5.60
CA VAL A 113 13.40 12.32 -5.66
C VAL A 113 13.76 13.49 -6.57
N GLU A 114 13.13 13.60 -7.75
CA GLU A 114 13.33 14.71 -8.69
C GLU A 114 12.88 16.05 -8.10
N ASN A 115 11.85 16.06 -7.24
CA ASN A 115 11.44 17.23 -6.46
C ASN A 115 12.27 17.44 -5.18
N GLY A 116 13.46 16.83 -5.11
CA GLY A 116 14.40 17.02 -4.01
C GLY A 116 13.93 16.45 -2.69
N TYR A 117 13.33 15.26 -2.69
CA TYR A 117 12.73 14.58 -1.51
C TYR A 117 11.59 15.38 -0.87
N LYS A 118 10.63 15.77 -1.71
CA LYS A 118 9.38 16.43 -1.33
C LYS A 118 8.21 15.78 -2.07
N GLY A 119 7.31 15.12 -1.35
CA GLY A 119 6.22 14.39 -1.98
C GLY A 119 5.55 13.37 -1.08
N TRP A 120 5.48 12.12 -1.55
CA TRP A 120 4.74 11.03 -0.91
C TRP A 120 5.49 9.71 -0.96
N LEU A 121 5.00 8.75 -0.19
CA LEU A 121 5.40 7.34 -0.20
C LEU A 121 4.21 6.49 -0.66
N GLU A 122 4.47 5.33 -1.26
CA GLU A 122 3.43 4.37 -1.66
C GLU A 122 3.62 3.05 -0.90
N ASP A 123 2.69 2.70 -0.02
CA ASP A 123 2.65 1.36 0.58
C ASP A 123 1.90 0.40 -0.35
N ARG A 124 2.62 -0.60 -0.87
CA ARG A 124 2.12 -1.55 -1.89
C ARG A 124 1.54 -2.84 -1.31
N ARG A 125 1.64 -2.99 0.02
CA ARG A 125 1.23 -4.21 0.73
C ARG A 125 -0.27 -4.36 0.96
N PRO A 126 -1.15 -3.33 0.98
CA PRO A 126 -2.58 -3.56 1.16
C PRO A 126 -3.19 -4.34 -0.01
N ALA A 127 -4.00 -5.37 0.31
CA ALA A 127 -4.79 -6.13 -0.65
C ALA A 127 -5.97 -5.32 -1.19
N SER A 128 -6.49 -5.70 -2.36
CA SER A 128 -7.69 -5.11 -2.98
C SER A 128 -8.94 -5.14 -2.10
N ASN A 129 -9.09 -6.15 -1.25
CA ASN A 129 -10.20 -6.31 -0.30
C ASN A 129 -9.97 -5.59 1.04
N ALA A 130 -8.87 -4.86 1.22
CA ALA A 130 -8.55 -4.27 2.50
C ALA A 130 -9.52 -3.15 2.90
N ASP A 131 -9.70 -2.94 4.20
CA ASP A 131 -10.53 -1.86 4.74
C ASP A 131 -9.74 -0.54 4.77
N PRO A 132 -10.09 0.46 3.94
CA PRO A 132 -9.35 1.71 3.84
C PRO A 132 -9.25 2.49 5.17
N TYR A 133 -10.17 2.31 6.12
CA TYR A 133 -10.05 2.93 7.45
C TYR A 133 -8.90 2.32 8.25
N LYS A 134 -8.80 0.98 8.26
CA LYS A 134 -7.74 0.27 8.98
C LYS A 134 -6.37 0.55 8.38
N ILE A 135 -6.27 0.58 7.05
CA ILE A 135 -5.03 0.94 6.34
C ILE A 135 -4.56 2.33 6.75
N ALA A 136 -5.42 3.34 6.59
CA ALA A 136 -5.07 4.72 6.91
C ALA A 136 -4.68 4.88 8.39
N GLY A 137 -5.48 4.31 9.31
CA GLY A 137 -5.20 4.38 10.75
C GLY A 137 -3.85 3.75 11.13
N ARG A 138 -3.53 2.58 10.55
CA ARG A 138 -2.27 1.88 10.80
C ARG A 138 -1.07 2.62 10.23
N ILE A 139 -1.16 3.17 9.01
CA ILE A 139 -0.12 4.02 8.41
C ILE A 139 0.12 5.26 9.26
N ILE A 140 -0.94 5.98 9.67
CA ILE A 140 -0.82 7.19 10.50
C ILE A 140 -0.12 6.87 11.83
N LYS A 141 -0.49 5.76 12.49
CA LYS A 141 0.12 5.34 13.75
C LYS A 141 1.63 5.14 13.60
N THR A 142 2.07 4.44 12.55
CA THR A 142 3.48 4.17 12.31
C THR A 142 4.25 5.43 11.90
N VAL A 143 3.72 6.24 10.98
CA VAL A 143 4.36 7.49 10.56
C VAL A 143 4.56 8.44 11.75
N LYS A 144 3.60 8.51 12.69
CA LYS A 144 3.73 9.32 13.91
C LYS A 144 4.79 8.81 14.91
N SER A 145 5.20 7.54 14.81
CA SER A 145 6.28 7.00 15.66
C SER A 145 7.69 7.28 15.13
N ALA A 146 7.82 7.70 13.86
CA ALA A 146 9.11 8.09 13.31
C ALA A 146 9.62 9.36 14.01
N LYS A 147 10.84 9.31 14.55
CA LYS A 147 11.49 10.45 15.23
C LYS A 147 12.18 11.33 14.18
N VAL A 148 11.39 12.17 13.52
CA VAL A 148 11.81 13.07 12.42
C VAL A 148 11.25 14.48 12.56
#